data_AF-A0A7T9DK12-F1
#
_entry.id   AF-A0A7T9DK12-F1
#
_cell.length_a   1.000
_cell.length_b   1.000
_cell.length_c   1.000
_cell.angle_alpha   90.00
_cell.angle_beta   90.00
_cell.angle_gamma   90.00
#
_symmetry.space_group_name_H-M   'P 1'
#
loop_
_entity.id
_entity.type
_entity.pdbx_description
1 polymer ?
#
loop_
_entity_poly.entity_id
_entity_poly.type
_entity_poly.pdbx_seq_one_letter_code
_entity_poly.pdbx_strand_id
1 'polypeptide(L)'
;MASAPRPSRPRIPLNQRLFGAGRHAKMKVPKGKPVGSGMNYRDFLLEQIPKGFHPTAHANLQRLNSDSPEQRGAVIRSFVRQFNAGASRVVKEVLARDTPAVQLEALKALQENWDRTATTWSKDIPGNTAMIDTYRRELMPSLIRLMRSPDPKVQQSAVRLIQMYEPTSAALRALRRFQRDLRVKAKEVDSAQAAHYRDLGADIHRIRHHTIYSLRASRQDARRERAIKMEEDARERRRRARVA
;
A
#
# COMPACT_ATOMS: atom_id res chain seq x y z
N MET A 1 -57.96 7.05 29.84
CA MET A 1 -57.36 7.59 28.59
C MET A 1 -55.85 7.44 28.70
N ALA A 2 -55.27 6.44 28.04
CA ALA A 2 -53.83 6.14 28.12
C ALA A 2 -53.15 6.55 26.82
N SER A 3 -52.18 7.48 26.91
CA SER A 3 -51.38 7.96 25.79
C SER A 3 -50.47 6.85 25.24
N ALA A 4 -50.53 6.63 23.92
CA ALA A 4 -49.69 5.67 23.23
C ALA A 4 -48.19 6.08 23.23
N PRO A 5 -47.25 5.12 23.29
CA PRO A 5 -45.82 5.40 23.32
C PRO A 5 -45.29 5.85 21.94
N ARG A 6 -44.41 6.85 21.93
CA ARG A 6 -43.76 7.36 20.72
C ARG A 6 -42.85 6.29 20.08
N PRO A 7 -42.82 6.18 18.74
CA PRO A 7 -41.91 5.26 18.06
C PRO A 7 -40.46 5.71 18.22
N SER A 8 -39.61 4.77 18.65
CA SER A 8 -38.17 4.91 18.72
C SER A 8 -37.58 5.11 17.32
N ARG A 9 -36.84 6.21 17.12
CA ARG A 9 -36.09 6.44 15.87
C ARG A 9 -35.04 5.34 15.69
N PRO A 10 -34.87 4.78 14.48
CA PRO A 10 -33.83 3.80 14.22
C PRO A 10 -32.45 4.44 14.39
N ARG A 11 -31.60 3.82 15.23
CA ARG A 11 -30.18 4.15 15.34
C ARG A 11 -29.49 3.69 14.05
N ILE A 12 -29.20 4.64 13.17
CA ILE A 12 -28.35 4.42 11.99
C ILE A 12 -26.90 4.22 12.48
N PRO A 13 -26.23 3.10 12.14
CA PRO A 13 -24.83 2.89 12.50
C PRO A 13 -23.94 3.95 11.82
N LEU A 14 -22.93 4.44 12.55
CA LEU A 14 -22.06 5.58 12.16
C LEU A 14 -21.42 5.41 10.76
N ASN A 15 -21.24 4.17 10.34
CA ASN A 15 -20.63 3.75 9.08
C ASN A 15 -21.49 4.15 7.85
N GLN A 16 -22.82 4.26 8.01
CA GLN A 16 -23.72 4.71 6.95
C GLN A 16 -23.83 6.23 6.82
N ARG A 17 -23.38 7.00 7.82
CA ARG A 17 -23.35 8.47 7.73
C ARG A 17 -22.17 9.00 6.94
N LEU A 18 -21.07 8.25 6.86
CA LEU A 18 -19.86 8.65 6.11
C LEU A 18 -19.85 8.15 4.66
N PHE A 19 -20.63 7.13 4.34
CA PHE A 19 -20.74 6.57 3.00
C PHE A 19 -22.19 6.62 2.55
N GLY A 20 -22.60 7.79 2.06
CA GLY A 20 -23.90 8.00 1.45
C GLY A 20 -24.19 6.97 0.36
N ALA A 21 -25.44 6.52 0.35
CA ALA A 21 -26.00 5.53 -0.56
C ALA A 21 -25.59 5.74 -2.03
N GLY A 22 -25.32 4.61 -2.68
CA GLY A 22 -25.06 4.43 -4.11
C GLY A 22 -25.31 5.61 -5.04
N ARG A 23 -24.20 6.19 -5.53
CA ARG A 23 -24.07 6.52 -6.95
C ARG A 23 -22.71 6.02 -7.42
N HIS A 24 -22.70 4.85 -8.04
CA HIS A 24 -21.63 4.45 -8.95
C HIS A 24 -21.64 5.41 -10.14
N ALA A 25 -21.06 6.60 -9.96
CA ALA A 25 -20.65 7.41 -11.08
C ALA A 25 -19.56 6.62 -11.81
N LYS A 26 -19.85 6.16 -13.04
CA LYS A 26 -18.84 5.68 -13.98
C LYS A 26 -17.81 6.79 -14.17
N MET A 27 -16.77 6.82 -13.34
CA MET A 27 -15.67 7.77 -13.48
C MET A 27 -14.88 7.37 -14.73
N LYS A 28 -15.08 8.12 -15.81
CA LYS A 28 -14.12 8.15 -16.92
C LYS A 28 -12.77 8.54 -16.34
N VAL A 29 -11.84 7.59 -16.33
CA VAL A 29 -10.43 7.83 -16.01
C VAL A 29 -9.90 8.83 -17.04
N PRO A 30 -9.48 10.05 -16.64
CA PRO A 30 -8.85 10.96 -17.58
C PRO A 30 -7.49 10.34 -17.95
N LYS A 31 -7.27 10.06 -19.24
CA LYS A 31 -5.94 9.72 -19.76
C LYS A 31 -5.00 10.86 -19.39
N GLY A 32 -3.95 10.57 -18.62
CA GLY A 32 -3.00 11.57 -18.16
C GLY A 32 -2.40 12.34 -19.32
N LYS A 33 -2.57 13.66 -19.33
CA LYS A 33 -1.78 14.54 -20.18
C LYS A 33 -0.34 14.55 -19.62
N PRO A 34 0.69 14.51 -20.48
CA PRO A 34 2.05 14.74 -20.03
C PRO A 34 2.15 16.13 -19.40
N VAL A 35 2.93 16.23 -18.32
CA VAL A 35 3.19 17.48 -17.57
C VAL A 35 3.76 18.49 -18.56
N GLY A 36 2.98 19.50 -18.91
CA GLY A 36 3.44 20.61 -19.74
C GLY A 36 4.52 21.38 -19.00
N SER A 37 5.63 21.64 -19.70
CA SER A 37 6.68 22.58 -19.30
C SER A 37 6.06 23.92 -18.92
N GLY A 38 5.90 24.18 -17.61
CA GLY A 38 5.38 25.45 -17.09
C GLY A 38 4.42 25.35 -15.90
N MET A 39 3.90 24.16 -15.59
CA MET A 39 3.02 24.00 -14.41
C MET A 39 3.87 23.84 -13.14
N ASN A 40 3.74 24.76 -12.19
CA ASN A 40 4.45 24.68 -10.93
C ASN A 40 3.91 23.49 -10.10
N TYR A 41 4.78 22.82 -9.34
CA TYR A 41 4.47 21.60 -8.57
C TYR A 41 3.22 21.72 -7.67
N ARG A 42 2.96 22.92 -7.15
CA ARG A 42 1.75 23.31 -6.43
C ARG A 42 0.49 23.08 -7.25
N ASP A 43 0.46 23.58 -8.49
CA ASP A 43 -0.74 23.60 -9.32
C ASP A 43 -1.09 22.18 -9.77
N PHE A 44 -0.07 21.36 -10.03
CA PHE A 44 -0.24 19.93 -10.27
C PHE A 44 -0.88 19.21 -9.07
N LEU A 45 -0.37 19.42 -7.85
CA LEU A 45 -0.92 18.76 -6.66
C LEU A 45 -2.35 19.21 -6.33
N LEU A 46 -2.69 20.47 -6.62
CA LEU A 46 -4.04 21.02 -6.40
C LEU A 46 -5.05 20.49 -7.45
N GLU A 47 -4.62 20.26 -8.69
CA GLU A 47 -5.46 19.67 -9.75
C GLU A 47 -5.78 18.18 -9.53
N GLN A 48 -4.94 17.44 -8.79
CA GLN A 48 -5.15 16.01 -8.54
C GLN A 48 -6.19 15.71 -7.44
N ILE A 49 -6.77 16.75 -6.83
CA ILE A 49 -7.73 16.61 -5.75
C ILE A 49 -9.14 16.36 -6.34
N PRO A 50 -9.83 15.27 -5.97
CA PRO A 50 -11.24 15.10 -6.31
C PRO A 50 -12.09 16.26 -5.75
N LYS A 51 -12.98 16.83 -6.56
CA LYS A 51 -13.95 17.83 -6.10
C LYS A 51 -14.75 17.25 -4.92
N GLY A 52 -14.53 17.78 -3.71
CA GLY A 52 -15.12 17.28 -2.45
C GLY A 52 -14.13 17.12 -1.27
N PHE A 53 -12.84 17.34 -1.49
CA PHE A 53 -11.84 17.36 -0.41
C PHE A 53 -11.99 18.62 0.49
N HIS A 54 -11.90 18.40 1.81
CA HIS A 54 -12.13 19.41 2.85
C HIS A 54 -11.12 20.60 2.76
N PRO A 55 -11.51 21.85 3.09
CA PRO A 55 -10.64 23.04 3.01
C PRO A 55 -9.30 22.93 3.74
N THR A 56 -9.20 22.07 4.77
CA THR A 56 -7.96 21.73 5.47
C THR A 56 -6.92 21.06 4.58
N ALA A 57 -7.32 20.35 3.52
CA ALA A 57 -6.38 19.72 2.58
C ALA A 57 -5.67 20.74 1.70
N HIS A 58 -6.34 21.85 1.34
CA HIS A 58 -5.74 22.95 0.58
C HIS A 58 -4.67 23.67 1.41
N ALA A 59 -4.96 23.95 2.68
CA ALA A 59 -4.00 24.53 3.64
C ALA A 59 -2.82 23.57 3.93
N ASN A 60 -3.08 22.27 4.01
CA ASN A 60 -2.03 21.26 4.16
C ASN A 60 -1.13 21.17 2.93
N LEU A 61 -1.68 21.27 1.71
CA LEU A 61 -0.87 21.28 0.49
C LEU A 61 0.01 22.52 0.35
N GLN A 62 -0.45 23.68 0.82
CA GLN A 62 0.41 24.87 0.92
C GLN A 62 1.60 24.63 1.85
N ARG A 63 1.39 23.92 2.96
CA ARG A 63 2.46 23.53 3.91
C ARG A 63 3.38 22.43 3.38
N LEU A 64 2.96 21.64 2.38
CA LEU A 64 3.81 20.69 1.66
C LEU A 64 4.88 21.37 0.80
N ASN A 65 4.69 22.66 0.47
CA ASN A 65 5.69 23.51 -0.18
C ASN A 65 6.52 24.33 0.83
N SER A 66 6.39 24.04 2.13
CA SER A 66 7.24 24.67 3.14
C SER A 66 8.69 24.21 2.97
N ASP A 67 9.64 25.14 3.13
CA ASP A 67 11.06 24.81 3.16
C ASP A 67 11.41 23.91 4.36
N SER A 68 10.59 23.93 5.43
CA SER A 68 10.77 23.09 6.62
C SER A 68 10.41 21.63 6.35
N PRO A 69 11.38 20.69 6.44
CA PRO A 69 11.12 19.25 6.37
C PRO A 69 10.13 18.76 7.43
N GLU A 70 10.12 19.38 8.61
CA GLU A 70 9.24 19.03 9.73
C GLU A 70 7.78 19.34 9.40
N GLN A 71 7.52 20.51 8.82
CA GLN A 71 6.19 20.92 8.37
C GLN A 71 5.68 20.02 7.25
N ARG A 72 6.54 19.69 6.28
CA ARG A 72 6.21 18.73 5.22
C ARG A 72 5.90 17.35 5.80
N GLY A 73 6.73 16.86 6.72
CA GLY A 73 6.51 15.61 7.44
C GLY A 73 5.17 15.55 8.20
N ALA A 74 4.80 16.64 8.88
CA ALA A 74 3.53 16.73 9.60
C ALA A 74 2.31 16.63 8.65
N VAL A 75 2.39 17.29 7.50
CA VAL A 75 1.36 17.19 6.47
C VAL A 75 1.26 15.78 5.90
N ILE A 76 2.39 15.14 5.62
CA ILE A 76 2.42 13.77 5.09
C ILE A 76 1.77 12.80 6.08
N ARG A 77 2.08 12.92 7.39
CA ARG A 77 1.41 12.13 8.44
C ARG A 77 -0.10 12.32 8.42
N SER A 78 -0.58 13.54 8.19
CA SER A 78 -2.02 13.82 8.06
C SER A 78 -2.63 13.12 6.84
N PHE A 79 -1.97 13.21 5.66
CA PHE A 79 -2.45 12.55 4.45
C PHE A 79 -2.46 11.03 4.58
N VAL A 80 -1.38 10.44 5.09
CA VAL A 80 -1.28 8.99 5.28
C VAL A 80 -2.38 8.49 6.21
N ARG A 81 -2.72 9.22 7.28
CA ARG A 81 -3.83 8.87 8.18
C ARG A 81 -5.21 8.89 7.52
N GLN A 82 -5.41 9.71 6.49
CA GLN A 82 -6.71 9.76 5.77
C GLN A 82 -6.93 8.56 4.85
N PHE A 83 -5.87 7.81 4.55
CA PHE A 83 -5.87 6.51 3.90
C PHE A 83 -6.84 6.34 2.71
N ASN A 84 -6.80 7.28 1.75
CA ASN A 84 -7.61 7.23 0.53
C ASN A 84 -6.73 7.33 -0.74
N ALA A 85 -7.33 7.11 -1.91
CA ALA A 85 -6.61 7.11 -3.20
C ALA A 85 -5.98 8.48 -3.57
N GLY A 86 -6.48 9.59 -2.99
CA GLY A 86 -5.84 10.90 -3.12
C GLY A 86 -4.53 10.96 -2.31
N ALA A 87 -4.54 10.40 -1.10
CA ALA A 87 -3.36 10.33 -0.23
C ALA A 87 -2.24 9.48 -0.83
N SER A 88 -2.54 8.34 -1.47
CA SER A 88 -1.51 7.50 -2.09
C SER A 88 -0.77 8.22 -3.22
N ARG A 89 -1.44 9.08 -3.99
CA ARG A 89 -0.79 9.91 -5.03
C ARG A 89 0.14 10.96 -4.44
N VAL A 90 -0.29 11.67 -3.40
CA VAL A 90 0.54 12.68 -2.72
C VAL A 90 1.78 12.02 -2.12
N VAL A 91 1.60 10.89 -1.43
CA VAL A 91 2.72 10.13 -0.85
C VAL A 91 3.65 9.60 -1.93
N LYS A 92 3.12 9.10 -3.05
CA LYS A 92 3.93 8.65 -4.19
C LYS A 92 4.87 9.75 -4.69
N GLU A 93 4.37 10.97 -4.85
CA GLU A 93 5.16 12.12 -5.32
C GLU A 93 6.21 12.56 -4.29
N VAL A 94 5.84 12.60 -3.00
CA VAL A 94 6.79 12.89 -1.91
C VAL A 94 7.93 11.87 -1.89
N LEU A 95 7.60 10.58 -1.94
CA LEU A 95 8.58 9.50 -2.03
C LEU A 95 9.43 9.59 -3.30
N ALA A 96 9.00 10.36 -4.29
CA ALA A 96 9.65 10.44 -5.58
C ALA A 96 10.60 11.60 -5.80
N ARG A 97 10.34 12.73 -5.15
CA ARG A 97 10.98 14.01 -5.48
C ARG A 97 11.53 14.74 -4.26
N ASP A 98 11.22 14.29 -3.05
CA ASP A 98 11.63 15.00 -1.83
C ASP A 98 12.99 14.52 -1.29
N THR A 99 13.49 15.22 -0.28
CA THR A 99 14.72 14.94 0.48
C THR A 99 14.61 13.64 1.29
N PRO A 100 15.74 12.99 1.62
CA PRO A 100 15.75 11.77 2.44
C PRO A 100 15.02 11.93 3.79
N ALA A 101 15.12 13.09 4.43
CA ALA A 101 14.44 13.37 5.70
C ALA A 101 12.91 13.29 5.55
N VAL A 102 12.35 13.96 4.54
CA VAL A 102 10.92 13.95 4.28
C VAL A 102 10.44 12.59 3.78
N GLN A 103 11.25 11.91 2.95
CA GLN A 103 10.98 10.53 2.52
C GLN A 103 10.91 9.60 3.73
N LEU A 104 11.85 9.69 4.67
CA LEU A 104 11.87 8.86 5.87
C LEU A 104 10.62 9.08 6.72
N GLU A 105 10.20 10.34 6.91
CA GLU A 105 8.95 10.66 7.61
C GLU A 105 7.72 10.09 6.89
N ALA A 106 7.68 10.14 5.55
CA ALA A 106 6.62 9.52 4.78
C ALA A 106 6.59 7.99 4.96
N LEU A 107 7.74 7.34 4.94
CA LEU A 107 7.85 5.89 5.14
C LEU A 107 7.44 5.48 6.57
N LYS A 108 7.86 6.23 7.60
CA LYS A 108 7.41 6.01 8.99
C LYS A 108 5.91 6.18 9.11
N ALA A 109 5.35 7.23 8.53
CA ALA A 109 3.91 7.46 8.56
C ALA A 109 3.13 6.29 7.92
N LEU A 110 3.63 5.77 6.79
CA LEU A 110 3.04 4.60 6.12
C LEU A 110 3.10 3.36 7.01
N GLN A 111 4.23 3.12 7.67
CA GLN A 111 4.40 2.01 8.59
C GLN A 111 3.47 2.14 9.80
N GLU A 112 3.45 3.28 10.48
CA GLU A 112 2.55 3.52 11.62
C GLU A 112 1.08 3.32 11.23
N ASN A 113 0.71 3.78 10.04
CA ASN A 113 -0.65 3.60 9.57
C ASN A 113 -0.94 2.14 9.29
N TRP A 114 0.00 1.40 8.66
CA TRP A 114 -0.12 -0.05 8.50
C TRP A 114 -0.29 -0.75 9.84
N ASP A 115 0.54 -0.45 10.84
CA ASP A 115 0.48 -1.11 12.16
C ASP A 115 -0.86 -0.85 12.87
N ARG A 116 -1.39 0.38 12.78
CA ARG A 116 -2.71 0.74 13.33
C ARG A 116 -3.86 0.01 12.66
N THR A 117 -3.72 -0.27 11.38
CA THR A 117 -4.81 -0.76 10.55
C THR A 117 -4.72 -2.26 10.28
N ALA A 118 -3.55 -2.86 10.39
CA ALA A 118 -3.33 -4.30 10.25
C ALA A 118 -4.15 -5.12 11.26
N THR A 119 -4.47 -4.56 12.43
CA THR A 119 -5.36 -5.17 13.42
C THR A 119 -6.84 -5.12 13.03
N THR A 120 -7.23 -4.20 12.15
CA THR A 120 -8.62 -4.04 11.64
C THR A 120 -8.77 -4.55 10.21
N TRP A 121 -7.66 -4.84 9.52
CA TRP A 121 -7.61 -5.33 8.16
C TRP A 121 -7.37 -6.83 8.11
N SER A 122 -8.41 -7.62 8.44
CA SER A 122 -8.44 -8.96 7.88
C SER A 122 -8.52 -8.87 6.35
N LYS A 123 -7.70 -9.66 5.66
CA LYS A 123 -7.72 -9.85 4.21
C LYS A 123 -9.06 -10.42 3.71
N ASP A 124 -9.86 -10.94 4.63
CA ASP A 124 -11.18 -11.52 4.35
C ASP A 124 -12.25 -10.44 4.14
N ILE A 125 -11.93 -9.16 4.39
CA ILE A 125 -12.85 -8.04 4.15
C ILE A 125 -12.59 -7.46 2.75
N PRO A 126 -13.53 -7.59 1.79
CA PRO A 126 -13.32 -7.23 0.38
C PRO A 126 -12.86 -5.79 0.11
N GLY A 127 -13.21 -4.84 1.00
CA GLY A 127 -12.78 -3.44 0.90
C GLY A 127 -11.32 -3.18 1.28
N ASN A 128 -10.76 -3.98 2.20
CA ASN A 128 -9.39 -3.81 2.66
C ASN A 128 -8.38 -4.28 1.60
N THR A 129 -8.70 -5.37 0.91
CA THR A 129 -7.89 -5.91 -0.19
C THR A 129 -7.77 -4.92 -1.34
N ALA A 130 -8.85 -4.23 -1.72
CA ALA A 130 -8.82 -3.22 -2.78
C ALA A 130 -7.94 -2.00 -2.43
N MET A 131 -7.92 -1.57 -1.16
CA MET A 131 -7.05 -0.49 -0.71
C MET A 131 -5.59 -0.91 -0.67
N ILE A 132 -5.29 -2.08 -0.09
CA ILE A 132 -3.93 -2.65 -0.06
C ILE A 132 -3.41 -2.80 -1.49
N ASP A 133 -4.24 -3.26 -2.43
CA ASP A 133 -3.91 -3.36 -3.84
C ASP A 133 -3.62 -2.01 -4.48
N THR A 134 -4.37 -0.97 -4.12
CA THR A 134 -4.14 0.38 -4.62
C THR A 134 -2.80 0.92 -4.14
N TYR A 135 -2.50 0.80 -2.85
CA TYR A 135 -1.22 1.21 -2.28
C TYR A 135 -0.06 0.40 -2.85
N ARG A 136 -0.22 -0.92 -2.96
CA ARG A 136 0.75 -1.81 -3.60
C ARG A 136 1.00 -1.41 -5.05
N ARG A 137 -0.03 -1.06 -5.83
CA ARG A 137 0.14 -0.64 -7.22
C ARG A 137 0.81 0.72 -7.33
N GLU A 138 0.43 1.68 -6.50
CA GLU A 138 0.87 3.07 -6.63
C GLU A 138 2.23 3.36 -5.98
N LEU A 139 2.50 2.77 -4.80
CA LEU A 139 3.71 3.06 -4.02
C LEU A 139 4.86 2.11 -4.30
N MET A 140 4.59 0.86 -4.69
CA MET A 140 5.64 -0.15 -4.90
C MET A 140 6.76 0.31 -5.87
N PRO A 141 6.48 1.00 -7.00
CA PRO A 141 7.54 1.54 -7.84
C PRO A 141 8.45 2.54 -7.10
N SER A 142 7.88 3.43 -6.29
CA SER A 142 8.65 4.38 -5.48
C SER A 142 9.46 3.67 -4.39
N LEU A 143 8.87 2.68 -3.69
CA LEU A 143 9.58 1.88 -2.70
C LEU A 143 10.76 1.11 -3.32
N ILE A 144 10.58 0.53 -4.52
CA ILE A 144 11.64 -0.16 -5.24
C ILE A 144 12.82 0.77 -5.53
N ARG A 145 12.55 2.01 -5.93
CA ARG A 145 13.61 3.00 -6.17
C ARG A 145 14.28 3.40 -4.86
N LEU A 146 13.52 3.62 -3.79
CA LEU A 146 14.03 4.06 -2.49
C LEU A 146 14.91 3.02 -1.78
N MET A 147 14.81 1.73 -2.15
CA MET A 147 15.80 0.74 -1.75
C MET A 147 17.24 1.14 -2.13
N ARG A 148 17.41 1.94 -3.18
CA ARG A 148 18.72 2.44 -3.64
C ARG A 148 19.04 3.85 -3.15
N SER A 149 18.27 4.40 -2.21
CA SER A 149 18.55 5.70 -1.58
C SER A 149 19.98 5.72 -1.02
N PRO A 150 20.70 6.84 -1.08
CA PRO A 150 21.98 6.97 -0.37
C PRO A 150 21.81 6.90 1.16
N ASP A 151 20.61 7.18 1.69
CA ASP A 151 20.31 7.16 3.12
C ASP A 151 19.97 5.73 3.61
N PRO A 152 20.77 5.16 4.54
CA PRO A 152 20.55 3.81 5.09
C PRO A 152 19.18 3.58 5.73
N LYS A 153 18.63 4.60 6.42
CA LYS A 153 17.33 4.50 7.10
C LYS A 153 16.20 4.45 6.07
N VAL A 154 16.30 5.27 5.01
CA VAL A 154 15.34 5.23 3.89
C VAL A 154 15.37 3.88 3.19
N GLN A 155 16.57 3.31 2.94
CA GLN A 155 16.70 1.97 2.36
C GLN A 155 15.98 0.91 3.20
N GLN A 156 16.25 0.90 4.51
CA GLN A 156 15.69 -0.10 5.42
C GLN A 156 14.17 0.02 5.55
N SER A 157 13.66 1.24 5.71
CA SER A 157 12.21 1.50 5.76
C SER A 157 11.51 1.10 4.45
N ALA A 158 12.12 1.36 3.29
CA ALA A 158 11.57 0.94 2.01
C ALA A 158 11.49 -0.60 1.89
N VAL A 159 12.54 -1.33 2.30
CA VAL A 159 12.54 -2.81 2.30
C VAL A 159 11.45 -3.38 3.22
N ARG A 160 11.28 -2.82 4.43
CA ARG A 160 10.21 -3.22 5.36
C ARG A 160 8.82 -2.99 4.78
N LEU A 161 8.57 -1.83 4.16
CA LEU A 161 7.28 -1.54 3.53
C LEU A 161 6.98 -2.46 2.34
N ILE A 162 7.99 -2.85 1.56
CA ILE A 162 7.83 -3.85 0.49
C ILE A 162 7.38 -5.20 1.06
N GLN A 163 7.89 -5.60 2.22
CA GLN A 163 7.44 -6.80 2.91
C GLN A 163 5.98 -6.68 3.36
N MET A 164 5.62 -5.58 4.01
CA MET A 164 4.28 -5.35 4.57
C MET A 164 3.20 -5.32 3.48
N TYR A 165 3.44 -4.61 2.37
CA TYR A 165 2.49 -4.54 1.26
C TYR A 165 2.51 -5.75 0.32
N GLU A 166 3.19 -6.83 0.74
CA GLU A 166 3.49 -8.02 -0.04
C GLU A 166 4.23 -7.75 -1.35
N PRO A 167 5.42 -8.34 -1.54
CA PRO A 167 6.23 -8.05 -2.70
C PRO A 167 5.60 -8.61 -3.97
N THR A 168 5.41 -7.74 -4.95
CA THR A 168 5.04 -8.14 -6.32
C THR A 168 6.18 -8.93 -6.98
N SER A 169 5.89 -9.60 -8.10
CA SER A 169 6.94 -10.28 -8.87
C SER A 169 8.06 -9.33 -9.32
N ALA A 170 7.72 -8.07 -9.63
CA ALA A 170 8.68 -7.02 -9.94
C ALA A 170 9.52 -6.64 -8.71
N ALA A 171 8.89 -6.48 -7.54
CA ALA A 171 9.59 -6.20 -6.29
C ALA A 171 10.55 -7.32 -5.89
N LEU A 172 10.14 -8.59 -6.02
CA LEU A 172 11.01 -9.75 -5.75
C LEU A 172 12.24 -9.78 -6.67
N ARG A 173 12.09 -9.43 -7.95
CA ARG A 173 13.22 -9.30 -8.89
C ARG A 173 14.14 -8.15 -8.49
N ALA A 174 13.57 -7.00 -8.14
CA ALA A 174 14.33 -5.83 -7.70
C ALA A 174 15.11 -6.11 -6.40
N LEU A 175 14.46 -6.71 -5.40
CA LEU A 175 15.06 -7.17 -4.15
C LEU A 175 16.22 -8.14 -4.41
N ARG A 176 16.05 -9.12 -5.30
CA ARG A 176 17.13 -10.05 -5.66
C ARG A 176 18.34 -9.33 -6.26
N ARG A 177 18.12 -8.36 -7.16
CA ARG A 177 19.20 -7.58 -7.78
C ARG A 177 19.90 -6.73 -6.71
N PHE A 178 19.11 -5.98 -5.94
CA PHE A 178 19.63 -5.12 -4.88
C PHE A 178 20.43 -5.90 -3.82
N GLN A 179 19.98 -7.10 -3.43
CA GLN A 179 20.74 -7.97 -2.54
C GLN A 179 22.12 -8.36 -3.11
N ARG A 180 22.25 -8.55 -4.42
CA ARG A 180 23.55 -8.79 -5.06
C ARG A 180 24.41 -7.54 -5.02
N ASP A 181 23.83 -6.38 -5.34
CA ASP A 181 24.51 -5.09 -5.31
C ASP A 181 25.07 -4.79 -3.91
N LEU A 182 24.27 -5.05 -2.85
CA LEU A 182 24.70 -4.89 -1.45
C LEU A 182 25.90 -5.77 -1.09
N ARG A 183 25.96 -7.01 -1.60
CA ARG A 183 27.10 -7.90 -1.36
C ARG A 183 28.39 -7.42 -2.01
N VAL A 184 28.29 -6.76 -3.16
CA VAL A 184 29.45 -6.15 -3.82
C VAL A 184 29.88 -4.93 -3.02
N LYS A 185 28.96 -4.01 -2.73
CA LYS A 185 29.24 -2.79 -1.95
C LYS A 185 29.82 -3.08 -0.57
N ALA A 186 29.36 -4.13 0.11
CA ALA A 186 29.88 -4.53 1.43
C ALA A 186 31.37 -4.89 1.43
N LYS A 187 31.98 -5.15 0.26
CA LYS A 187 33.42 -5.40 0.13
C LYS A 187 34.24 -4.13 -0.08
N GLU A 188 33.58 -3.02 -0.42
CA GLU A 188 34.21 -1.77 -0.86
C GLU A 188 34.14 -0.66 0.19
N VAL A 189 33.46 -0.91 1.31
CA VAL A 189 33.18 0.08 2.36
C VAL A 189 33.78 -0.33 3.70
N ASP A 190 33.80 0.61 4.65
CA ASP A 190 34.23 0.34 6.03
C ASP A 190 33.37 -0.72 6.73
N SER A 191 33.84 -1.18 7.89
CA SER A 191 33.23 -2.28 8.65
C SER A 191 31.80 -1.98 9.13
N ALA A 192 31.47 -0.73 9.43
CA ALA A 192 30.15 -0.33 9.92
C ALA A 192 29.12 -0.31 8.79
N GLN A 193 29.49 0.30 7.65
CA GLN A 193 28.66 0.32 6.46
C GLN A 193 28.50 -1.08 5.85
N ALA A 194 29.54 -1.91 5.92
CA ALA A 194 29.49 -3.30 5.49
C ALA A 194 28.58 -4.15 6.39
N ALA A 195 28.48 -3.85 7.69
CA ALA A 195 27.51 -4.50 8.59
C ALA A 195 26.08 -4.15 8.18
N HIS A 196 25.76 -2.86 7.96
CA HIS A 196 24.45 -2.42 7.47
C HIS A 196 24.03 -3.15 6.18
N TYR A 197 24.94 -3.24 5.20
CA TYR A 197 24.64 -3.94 3.94
C TYR A 197 24.43 -5.45 4.11
N ARG A 198 25.14 -6.09 5.05
CA ARG A 198 24.93 -7.51 5.37
C ARG A 198 23.56 -7.73 6.02
N ASP A 199 23.19 -6.90 6.99
CA ASP A 199 21.90 -6.98 7.69
C ASP A 199 20.74 -6.75 6.73
N LEU A 200 20.82 -5.70 5.91
CA LEU A 200 19.82 -5.43 4.89
C LEU A 200 19.74 -6.56 3.85
N GLY A 201 20.88 -7.14 3.48
CA GLY A 201 20.94 -8.31 2.62
C GLY A 201 20.29 -9.56 3.22
N ALA A 202 20.36 -9.73 4.53
CA ALA A 202 19.70 -10.81 5.27
C ALA A 202 18.18 -10.59 5.36
N ASP A 203 17.73 -9.36 5.62
CA ASP A 203 16.31 -8.99 5.57
C ASP A 203 15.69 -9.30 4.21
N ILE A 204 16.36 -8.88 3.14
CA ILE A 204 15.91 -9.16 1.77
C ILE A 204 15.84 -10.67 1.51
N HIS A 205 16.80 -11.45 2.02
CA HIS A 205 16.76 -12.91 1.91
C HIS A 205 15.53 -13.49 2.59
N ARG A 206 15.25 -13.08 3.84
CA ARG A 206 14.09 -13.53 4.62
C ARG A 206 12.77 -13.22 3.92
N ILE A 207 12.61 -11.99 3.42
CA ILE A 207 11.42 -11.56 2.68
C ILE A 207 11.19 -12.47 1.47
N ARG A 208 12.22 -12.63 0.64
CA ARG A 208 12.12 -13.45 -0.57
C ARG A 208 11.82 -14.91 -0.27
N HIS A 209 12.48 -15.47 0.75
CA HIS A 209 12.28 -16.85 1.17
C HIS A 209 10.84 -17.05 1.64
N HIS A 210 10.37 -16.22 2.56
CA HIS A 210 9.00 -16.28 3.08
C HIS A 210 7.96 -16.19 1.97
N THR A 211 8.07 -15.23 1.05
CA THR A 211 7.10 -15.09 -0.06
C THR A 211 7.12 -16.29 -1.02
N ILE A 212 8.31 -16.85 -1.32
CA ILE A 212 8.38 -18.02 -2.20
C ILE A 212 7.75 -19.25 -1.54
N TYR A 213 7.97 -19.44 -0.24
CA TYR A 213 7.38 -20.53 0.51
C TYR A 213 5.86 -20.41 0.62
N SER A 214 5.33 -19.23 0.95
CA SER A 214 3.88 -19.02 1.02
C SER A 214 3.20 -19.24 -0.34
N LEU A 215 3.82 -18.81 -1.44
CA LEU A 215 3.32 -19.08 -2.79
C LEU A 215 3.35 -20.57 -3.16
N ARG A 216 4.35 -21.32 -2.70
CA ARG A 216 4.41 -22.77 -2.92
C ARG A 216 3.33 -23.51 -2.14
N ALA A 217 3.15 -23.16 -0.86
CA ALA A 217 2.10 -23.72 -0.02
C ALA A 217 0.71 -23.50 -0.64
N SER A 218 0.39 -22.25 -0.99
CA SER A 218 -0.89 -21.90 -1.62
C SER A 218 -1.14 -22.66 -2.94
N ARG A 219 -0.11 -22.88 -3.77
CA ARG A 219 -0.24 -23.68 -5.00
C ARG A 219 -0.48 -25.15 -4.72
N GLN A 220 0.12 -25.68 -3.65
CA GLN A 220 -0.07 -27.07 -3.25
C GLN A 220 -1.49 -27.28 -2.71
N ASP A 221 -2.01 -26.34 -1.93
CA ASP A 221 -3.37 -26.38 -1.42
C ASP A 221 -4.40 -26.29 -2.56
N ALA A 222 -4.21 -25.36 -3.50
CA ALA A 222 -5.07 -25.26 -4.68
C ALA A 222 -5.04 -26.52 -5.56
N ARG A 223 -3.91 -27.25 -5.61
CA ARG A 223 -3.83 -28.54 -6.30
C ARG A 223 -4.58 -29.64 -5.56
N ARG A 224 -4.48 -29.67 -4.22
CA ARG A 224 -5.21 -30.61 -3.37
C ARG A 224 -6.72 -30.41 -3.50
N GLU A 225 -7.20 -29.17 -3.42
CA GLU A 225 -8.62 -28.84 -3.62
C GLU A 225 -9.14 -29.29 -4.98
N ARG A 226 -8.37 -29.07 -6.05
CA ARG A 226 -8.73 -29.55 -7.40
C ARG A 226 -8.79 -31.07 -7.48
N ALA A 227 -7.86 -31.77 -6.83
CA ALA A 227 -7.84 -33.23 -6.81
C ALA A 227 -9.08 -33.79 -6.09
N ILE A 228 -9.43 -33.22 -4.93
CA ILE A 228 -10.63 -33.59 -4.17
C ILE A 228 -11.88 -33.37 -5.04
N LYS A 229 -12.01 -32.19 -5.65
CA LYS A 229 -13.15 -31.87 -6.51
C LYS A 229 -13.27 -32.82 -7.72
N MET A 230 -12.16 -33.17 -8.36
CA MET A 230 -12.17 -34.13 -9.47
C MET A 230 -12.60 -35.53 -9.01
N GLU A 231 -12.21 -35.94 -7.81
CA GLU A 231 -12.62 -37.22 -7.25
C GLU A 231 -14.11 -37.25 -6.90
N GLU A 232 -14.63 -36.17 -6.31
CA GLU A 232 -16.07 -35.99 -6.05
C GLU A 232 -16.88 -36.01 -7.35
N ASP A 233 -16.46 -35.25 -8.38
CA ASP A 233 -17.10 -35.24 -9.69
C ASP A 233 -17.09 -36.64 -10.33
N ALA A 234 -15.99 -37.40 -10.17
CA ALA A 234 -15.90 -38.77 -10.68
C ALA A 234 -16.82 -39.74 -9.93
N ARG A 235 -16.93 -39.61 -8.60
CA ARG A 235 -17.86 -40.40 -7.77
C ARG A 235 -19.31 -40.11 -8.15
N GLU A 236 -19.66 -38.84 -8.35
CA GLU A 236 -21.00 -38.42 -8.75
C GLU A 236 -21.37 -38.95 -10.14
N ARG A 237 -20.44 -38.91 -11.10
CA ARG A 237 -20.64 -39.54 -12.43
C ARG A 237 -20.90 -41.04 -12.33
N ARG A 238 -20.12 -41.77 -11.51
CA ARG A 238 -20.33 -43.20 -11.27
C ARG A 238 -21.68 -43.49 -10.62
N ARG A 239 -22.12 -42.64 -9.70
CA ARG A 239 -23.43 -42.77 -9.05
C ARG A 239 -24.56 -42.58 -10.05
N ARG A 240 -24.51 -41.55 -10.90
CA ARG A 240 -25.51 -41.31 -11.95
C ARG A 240 -25.57 -42.44 -12.97
N ALA A 241 -24.42 -42.97 -13.38
CA ALA A 241 -24.34 -44.11 -14.30
C ALA A 241 -24.84 -45.44 -13.71
N ARG A 242 -25.01 -45.54 -12.38
CA ARG A 242 -25.61 -46.73 -11.73
C ARG A 242 -27.12 -46.61 -11.53
N VAL A 243 -27.66 -45.41 -11.61
CA VAL A 243 -29.09 -45.11 -11.39
C VAL A 243 -29.83 -44.97 -12.74
N ALA A 244 -29.11 -44.62 -13.81
CA ALA A 244 -29.58 -44.70 -15.19
C ALA A 244 -29.44 -46.13 -15.72
#